data_AF-A0A6B3HB24-F1
#
_entry.id   AF-A0A6B3HB24-F1
#
_cell.length_a   1.000
_cell.length_b   1.000
_cell.length_c   1.000
_cell.angle_alpha   90.00
_cell.angle_beta   90.00
_cell.angle_gamma   90.00
#
_symmetry.space_group_name_H-M   'P 1'
#
loop_
_entity.id
_entity.type
_entity.pdbx_description
1 polymer ?
#
loop_
_entity_poly.entity_id
_entity_poly.type
_entity_poly.pdbx_seq_one_letter_code
_entity_poly.pdbx_strand_id
1 'polypeptide(L)'
;LFIDLRDHYGLVQLVARPGTPGNDALAKLTKETVVRIDGKVSARGADNVNPELPTGEIEIEVTEVEVLGEAGPLPFTINTEDGVNEERRLEYRFLDLRR
;
A
#
# COMPACT_ATOMS: atom_id res chain seq x y z
N LEU A 1 10.54 5.67 4.72
CA LEU A 1 9.86 4.83 3.71
C LEU A 1 8.37 5.13 3.78
N PHE A 2 7.72 5.26 2.63
CA PHE A 2 6.27 5.48 2.52
C PHE A 2 5.66 4.35 1.68
N ILE A 3 4.53 3.82 2.13
CA ILE A 3 3.78 2.76 1.45
C ILE A 3 2.29 3.08 1.57
N ASP A 4 1.55 2.90 0.49
CA ASP A 4 0.08 2.94 0.55
C ASP A 4 -0.45 1.56 0.89
N LEU A 5 -1.17 1.46 2.02
CA LEU A 5 -1.90 0.26 2.41
C LEU A 5 -3.32 0.35 1.89
N ARG A 6 -3.73 -0.63 1.08
CA ARG A 6 -5.07 -0.71 0.50
C ARG A 6 -5.91 -1.77 1.20
N ASP A 7 -7.16 -1.43 1.50
CA ASP A 7 -8.20 -2.38 1.86
C ASP A 7 -9.47 -2.15 1.03
N HIS A 8 -10.61 -2.69 1.47
CA HIS A 8 -11.89 -2.53 0.79
C HIS A 8 -12.44 -1.08 0.83
N TYR A 9 -12.06 -0.29 1.84
CA TYR A 9 -12.57 1.07 2.04
C TYR A 9 -11.70 2.13 1.36
N GLY A 10 -10.41 1.85 1.17
CA GLY A 10 -9.55 2.74 0.42
C GLY A 10 -8.08 2.55 0.72
N LEU A 11 -7.35 3.67 0.70
CA LEU A 11 -5.91 3.73 0.89
C LEU A 11 -5.59 4.54 2.15
N VAL A 12 -4.58 4.11 2.89
CA VAL A 12 -3.94 4.90 3.96
C VAL A 12 -2.43 4.85 3.80
N GLN A 13 -1.76 5.96 4.10
CA GLN A 13 -0.29 6.02 4.05
C GLN A 13 0.31 5.44 5.32
N LEU A 14 1.25 4.53 5.13
CA LEU A 14 2.18 4.06 6.13
C LEU A 14 3.45 4.88 6.06
N VAL A 15 3.97 5.30 7.21
CA VAL A 15 5.28 5.92 7.35
C VAL A 15 6.16 5.08 8.26
N ALA A 16 7.35 4.76 7.78
CA ALA A 16 8.40 4.13 8.58
C ALA A 16 9.66 4.98 8.54
N ARG A 17 10.12 5.40 9.73
CA ARG A 17 11.34 6.20 9.88
C ARG A 17 12.59 5.32 9.70
N PRO A 18 13.65 5.80 9.04
CA PRO A 18 14.91 5.06 8.94
C PRO A 18 15.41 4.58 10.31
N GLY A 19 15.88 3.33 10.38
CA GLY A 19 16.40 2.72 11.61
C GLY A 19 15.35 2.17 12.58
N THR A 20 14.07 2.15 12.20
CA THR A 20 13.01 1.47 12.97
C THR A 20 12.80 0.03 12.47
N PRO A 21 12.36 -0.91 13.33
CA PRO A 21 12.00 -2.27 12.89
C PRO A 21 10.96 -2.29 11.77
N GLY A 22 9.99 -1.36 11.82
CA GLY A 22 9.00 -1.19 10.76
C GLY A 22 9.61 -0.85 9.41
N ASN A 23 10.65 -0.01 9.36
CA ASN A 23 11.33 0.33 8.11
C ASN A 23 12.00 -0.89 7.47
N ASP A 24 12.69 -1.69 8.26
CA ASP A 24 13.43 -2.85 7.75
C ASP A 24 12.50 -3.97 7.29
N ALA A 25 11.34 -4.12 7.95
CA ALA A 25 10.31 -5.06 7.53
C ALA A 25 9.62 -4.60 6.23
N LEU A 26 9.17 -3.35 6.18
CA LEU A 26 8.48 -2.78 5.02
C LEU A 26 9.40 -2.70 3.78
N ALA A 27 10.69 -2.42 3.94
CA ALA A 27 11.63 -2.31 2.83
C ALA A 27 11.86 -3.63 2.07
N LYS A 28 11.46 -4.77 2.65
CA LYS A 28 11.58 -6.10 2.02
C LYS A 28 10.34 -6.52 1.25
N LEU A 29 9.23 -5.79 1.40
CA LEU A 29 7.96 -6.17 0.78
C LEU A 29 7.96 -5.86 -0.71
N THR A 30 7.30 -6.72 -1.48
CA THR A 30 6.96 -6.48 -2.88
C THR A 30 5.57 -5.83 -2.98
N LYS A 31 5.29 -5.17 -4.11
CA LYS A 31 3.95 -4.64 -4.39
C LYS A 31 2.90 -5.74 -4.24
N GLU A 32 1.74 -5.39 -3.69
CA GLU A 32 0.60 -6.30 -3.45
C GLU A 32 0.83 -7.38 -2.39
N THR A 33 1.92 -7.30 -1.60
CA THR A 33 2.10 -8.17 -0.43
C THR A 33 1.01 -7.91 0.59
N VAL A 34 0.37 -8.97 1.11
CA VAL A 34 -0.70 -8.86 2.10
C VAL A 34 -0.09 -8.80 3.49
N VAL A 35 -0.40 -7.73 4.22
CA VAL A 35 0.20 -7.45 5.53
C VAL A 35 -0.85 -7.05 6.57
N ARG A 36 -0.56 -7.34 7.83
CA ARG A 36 -1.17 -6.69 9.00
C ARG A 36 -0.17 -5.69 9.55
N ILE A 37 -0.66 -4.49 9.88
CA ILE A 37 0.14 -3.40 10.40
C ILE A 37 -0.40 -2.99 11.77
N ASP A 38 0.46 -2.91 12.76
CA ASP A 38 0.20 -2.16 13.98
C ASP A 38 1.00 -0.86 13.94
N GLY A 39 0.38 0.23 14.36
CA GLY A 39 1.00 1.54 14.33
C GLY A 39 0.16 2.62 15.00
N LYS A 40 0.76 3.81 15.09
CA LYS A 40 0.11 5.00 15.66
C LYS A 40 -0.42 5.88 14.55
N VAL A 41 -1.69 6.29 14.65
CA VAL A 41 -2.25 7.31 13.77
C VAL A 41 -1.65 8.68 14.12
N SER A 42 -1.11 9.36 13.12
CA SER A 42 -0.59 10.73 13.24
C SER A 42 -1.11 11.61 12.12
N ALA A 43 -1.27 12.91 12.40
CA ALA A 43 -1.56 13.88 11.37
C ALA A 43 -0.36 14.01 10.42
N ARG A 44 -0.63 14.15 9.13
CA ARG A 44 0.41 14.51 8.17
C ARG A 44 0.90 15.93 8.44
N GLY A 45 2.13 16.22 8.03
CA GLY A 45 2.60 17.60 7.96
C GLY A 45 1.70 18.42 7.03
N ALA A 46 1.52 19.72 7.31
CA ALA A 46 0.58 20.59 6.59
C ALA A 46 0.80 20.57 5.06
N ASP A 47 2.06 20.48 4.62
CA ASP A 47 2.42 20.44 3.19
C ASP A 47 2.23 19.06 2.53
N ASN A 48 1.94 18.02 3.31
CA ASN A 48 1.80 16.63 2.86
C ASN A 48 0.35 16.10 2.92
N VAL A 49 -0.61 16.97 3.25
CA VAL A 49 -2.04 16.65 3.22
C VAL A 49 -2.45 16.40 1.78
N ASN A 50 -3.09 15.25 1.51
CA ASN A 50 -3.58 14.91 0.18
C ASN A 50 -5.12 15.03 0.12
N PRO A 51 -5.70 16.09 -0.44
CA PRO A 51 -7.16 16.28 -0.47
C PRO A 51 -7.90 15.28 -1.38
N GLU A 52 -7.19 14.55 -2.24
CA GLU A 52 -7.80 13.53 -3.11
C GLU A 52 -8.04 12.21 -2.38
N LEU A 53 -7.45 12.03 -1.19
CA LEU A 53 -7.61 10.83 -0.37
C LEU A 53 -8.50 11.12 0.85
N PRO A 54 -9.49 10.25 1.15
CA PRO A 54 -10.29 10.38 2.37
C PRO A 54 -9.46 10.35 3.66
N THR A 55 -8.33 9.64 3.66
CA THR A 55 -7.39 9.59 4.79
C THR A 55 -6.21 10.55 4.60
N GLY A 56 -6.32 11.51 3.69
CA GLY A 56 -5.20 12.34 3.25
C GLY A 56 -4.64 13.29 4.29
N GLU A 57 -5.37 13.51 5.39
CA GLU A 57 -4.92 14.31 6.53
C GLU A 57 -4.09 13.50 7.54
N ILE A 58 -4.11 12.17 7.44
CA ILE A 58 -3.49 11.25 8.40
C ILE A 58 -2.53 10.26 7.75
N GLU A 59 -1.68 9.68 8.58
CA GLU A 59 -0.78 8.57 8.24
C GLU A 59 -0.62 7.65 9.46
N ILE A 60 -0.09 6.45 9.23
CA ILE A 60 0.19 5.46 10.28
C ILE A 60 1.70 5.33 10.43
N GLU A 61 2.22 5.73 11.60
CA GLU A 61 3.61 5.45 11.98
C GLU A 61 3.72 3.97 12.39
N VAL A 62 4.40 3.20 11.56
CA VAL A 62 4.45 1.74 11.66
C VAL A 62 5.33 1.28 12.83
N THR A 63 4.76 0.46 13.71
CA THR A 63 5.48 -0.15 14.84
C THR A 63 5.72 -1.64 14.64
N GLU A 64 4.77 -2.36 14.04
CA GLU A 64 4.87 -3.79 13.77
C GLU A 64 4.32 -4.12 12.38
N VAL A 65 4.91 -5.12 11.73
CA VAL A 65 4.52 -5.62 10.42
C VAL A 65 4.47 -7.13 10.49
N GLU A 66 3.32 -7.71 10.18
CA GLU A 66 3.17 -9.15 9.96
C GLU A 66 2.81 -9.40 8.50
N VAL A 67 3.56 -10.28 7.84
CA VAL A 67 3.27 -10.70 6.46
C VAL A 67 2.27 -11.85 6.51
N LEU A 68 1.07 -11.60 5.98
CA LEU A 68 -0.02 -12.58 5.92
C LEU A 68 0.05 -13.41 4.63
N GLY A 69 0.61 -12.85 3.56
CA GLY A 69 0.80 -13.53 2.30
C GLY A 69 1.74 -12.78 1.37
N GLU A 70 2.77 -13.46 0.87
CA GLU A 70 3.74 -12.90 -0.06
C GLU A 70 3.13 -12.70 -1.46
N ALA A 71 3.59 -11.68 -2.17
CA ALA A 71 3.24 -11.44 -3.56
C ALA A 71 4.43 -11.72 -4.49
N GLY A 72 4.21 -12.61 -5.47
CA GLY A 72 5.14 -12.85 -6.55
C GLY A 72 5.15 -11.74 -7.60
N PRO A 73 5.95 -11.89 -8.67
CA PRO A 73 5.97 -10.94 -9.78
C PRO A 73 4.57 -10.73 -10.38
N LEU A 74 4.17 -9.47 -10.51
CA LEU A 74 2.83 -9.11 -11.01
C LEU A 74 2.82 -9.09 -12.55
N PRO A 75 1.78 -9.67 -13.19
CA PRO A 75 1.64 -9.65 -14.66
C PRO A 75 1.34 -8.25 -15.20
N PHE A 76 0.79 -7.38 -14.35
CA PHE A 76 0.61 -5.95 -14.55
C PHE A 76 0.43 -5.25 -13.20
N THR A 77 0.65 -3.95 -13.18
CA THR A 77 0.42 -3.07 -12.03
C THR A 77 -1.08 -2.82 -11.82
N ILE A 78 -1.51 -2.81 -10.55
CA ILE A 78 -2.89 -2.54 -10.18
C ILE A 78 -3.11 -1.03 -10.14
N ASN A 79 -3.11 -0.41 -11.32
CA ASN A 79 -3.41 0.99 -11.53
C ASN A 79 -4.36 1.14 -12.72
N THR A 80 -5.22 2.15 -12.68
CA THR A 80 -6.26 2.37 -13.68
C THR A 80 -5.69 2.84 -15.03
N GLU A 81 -4.52 3.47 -15.02
CA GLU A 81 -3.92 4.14 -16.19
C GLU A 81 -2.97 3.27 -17.03
N ASP A 82 -2.62 2.06 -16.60
CA ASP A 82 -1.50 1.29 -17.16
C ASP A 82 -1.75 0.59 -18.51
N GLY A 83 -2.82 0.95 -19.23
CA GLY A 83 -3.03 0.51 -20.63
C GLY A 83 -3.06 -1.01 -20.87
N VAL A 84 -3.28 -1.81 -19.81
CA VAL A 84 -3.27 -3.28 -19.88
C VAL A 84 -4.37 -3.77 -20.81
N ASN A 85 -4.03 -4.65 -21.76
CA ASN A 85 -4.98 -5.20 -22.71
C ASN A 85 -6.08 -6.03 -22.02
N GLU A 86 -7.24 -6.11 -22.66
CA GLU A 86 -8.41 -6.79 -22.09
C GLU A 86 -8.16 -8.28 -21.84
N GLU A 87 -7.44 -8.96 -22.72
CA GLU A 87 -7.09 -10.38 -22.59
C GLU A 87 -6.36 -10.66 -21.27
N ARG A 88 -5.29 -9.92 -20.95
CA ARG A 88 -4.58 -10.07 -19.67
C ARG A 88 -5.43 -9.70 -18.47
N ARG A 89 -6.30 -8.68 -18.60
CA ARG A 89 -7.22 -8.28 -17.52
C ARG A 89 -8.25 -9.37 -17.22
N LEU A 90 -8.70 -10.10 -18.23
CA LEU A 90 -9.60 -11.24 -18.05
C LEU A 90 -8.87 -12.46 -17.48
N GLU A 91 -7.65 -12.75 -17.95
CA GLU A 91 -6.81 -13.84 -17.43
C GLU A 91 -6.52 -13.66 -15.94
N TYR A 92 -6.11 -12.46 -15.53
CA TYR A 92 -5.84 -12.12 -14.13
C TYR A 92 -6.92 -11.23 -13.54
N ARG A 93 -8.20 -11.56 -13.79
CA ARG A 93 -9.35 -10.77 -13.35
C ARG A 93 -9.37 -10.55 -11.83
N PHE A 94 -8.84 -11.48 -11.06
CA PHE A 94 -8.71 -11.35 -9.60
C PHE A 94 -7.76 -10.22 -9.16
N LEU A 95 -6.76 -9.84 -9.98
CA LEU A 95 -5.94 -8.65 -9.75
C LEU A 95 -6.63 -7.41 -10.30
N ASP A 96 -7.26 -7.50 -11.47
CA ASP A 96 -7.96 -6.39 -12.09
C ASP A 96 -9.12 -5.85 -11.23
N LEU A 97 -9.80 -6.73 -10.50
CA LEU A 97 -10.87 -6.36 -9.56
C LEU A 97 -10.39 -5.61 -8.32
N ARG A 98 -9.08 -5.51 -8.08
CA ARG A 98 -8.50 -4.75 -6.95
C ARG A 98 -8.26 -3.28 -7.28
N ARG A 99 -8.47 -2.86 -8.54
CA ARG A 99 -8.27 -1.48 -9.00
C ARG A 99 -9.15 -0.50 -8.25
#